data_AF-A0A7S2WGS2-F1
#
_entry.id   AF-A0A7S2WGS2-F1
#
_cell.length_a   1.000
_cell.length_b   1.000
_cell.length_c   1.000
_cell.angle_alpha   90.00
_cell.angle_beta   90.00
_cell.angle_gamma   90.00
#
_symmetry.space_group_name_H-M   'P 1'
#
loop_
_entity.id
_entity.type
_entity.pdbx_description
1 polymer ?
#
loop_
_entity_poly.entity_id
_entity_poly.type
_entity_poly.pdbx_seq_one_letter_code
_entity_poly.pdbx_strand_id
1 'polypeptide(L)'
;VKGGVDQEPVVREDVGDEMRPTVFLHPCDTDLAIATVSIGHRPWFKDLLLPRLQQYAAKTRADLVVAAGEVAASMLIDNHCPPTTPPSDGTLSTGKDAKLRLLSMLLQHYTRVFIIDDTVAIRRDAPNLFHIVPPHKLGAAVEDHRIRSNDTNTALAQLACLRYSANCTDNLWFNTGVLLASQRHRDMLTTATTTSQPHLDHLLLWDQGLLNAARHKTNTPLHPLGYEWNWVGSFHGTNKDRQPFPPHDAFFVHATTGLPDPTPEGRRSFLRGVIQQWERGGGEEVTVEF
;
A
#
# COMPACT_ATOMS: atom_id res chain seq x y z
N VAL A 1 32.19 -18.05 -22.01
CA VAL A 1 31.03 -17.99 -21.10
C VAL A 1 31.56 -17.74 -19.70
N LYS A 2 31.52 -16.50 -19.21
CA LYS A 2 31.93 -16.18 -17.83
C LYS A 2 30.69 -16.38 -16.94
N GLY A 3 30.75 -17.37 -16.06
CA GLY A 3 29.69 -17.63 -15.09
C GLY A 3 29.63 -16.49 -14.08
N GLY A 4 28.53 -15.73 -14.09
CA GLY A 4 28.19 -14.83 -13.00
C GLY A 4 27.70 -15.68 -11.84
N VAL A 5 28.35 -15.54 -10.69
CA VAL A 5 27.89 -16.12 -9.43
C VAL A 5 26.70 -15.29 -8.99
N ASP A 6 25.52 -15.90 -8.89
CA ASP A 6 24.34 -15.29 -8.29
C ASP A 6 24.68 -14.96 -6.83
N GLN A 7 24.92 -13.67 -6.54
CA GLN A 7 25.11 -13.21 -5.17
C GLN A 7 23.74 -13.12 -4.50
N GLU A 8 23.57 -13.90 -3.42
CA GLU A 8 22.40 -13.75 -2.55
C GLU A 8 22.34 -12.32 -1.97
N PRO A 9 21.14 -11.74 -1.83
CA PRO A 9 20.98 -10.42 -1.23
C PRO A 9 21.59 -10.38 0.17
N VAL A 10 22.57 -9.50 0.36
CA VAL A 10 23.20 -9.28 1.67
C VAL A 10 22.21 -8.54 2.56
N VAL A 11 21.62 -9.26 3.52
CA VAL A 11 20.85 -8.66 4.60
C VAL A 11 21.83 -8.04 5.60
N ARG A 12 21.91 -6.70 5.64
CA ARG A 12 22.61 -5.99 6.71
C ARG A 12 21.67 -5.84 7.90
N GLU A 13 21.68 -6.82 8.79
CA GLU A 13 21.12 -6.69 10.14
C GLU A 13 22.19 -6.01 11.03
N ASP A 14 22.11 -4.68 11.18
CA ASP A 14 22.86 -3.99 12.24
C ASP A 14 22.17 -4.30 13.58
N VAL A 15 22.76 -5.24 14.33
CA VAL A 15 22.36 -5.57 15.70
C VAL A 15 23.01 -4.57 16.66
N GLY A 16 22.52 -3.33 16.63
CA GLY A 16 22.82 -2.28 17.60
C GLY A 16 21.53 -1.53 17.92
N ASP A 17 21.35 -1.16 19.19
CA ASP A 17 20.12 -0.63 19.83
C ASP A 17 19.47 0.64 19.19
N GLU A 18 19.96 1.10 18.05
CA GLU A 18 19.29 2.09 17.21
C GLU A 18 18.91 1.42 15.87
N MET A 19 17.74 0.76 15.83
CA MET A 19 17.23 0.21 14.58
C MET A 19 16.97 1.35 13.61
N ARG A 20 17.76 1.41 12.54
CA ARG A 20 17.51 2.21 11.33
C ARG A 20 16.48 1.47 10.45
N PRO A 21 15.80 2.14 9.51
CA PRO A 21 14.92 1.44 8.58
C PRO A 21 15.69 0.28 7.95
N THR A 22 15.14 -0.92 7.98
CA THR A 22 15.74 -2.06 7.30
C THR A 22 15.51 -1.86 5.80
N VAL A 23 16.46 -1.19 5.17
CA VAL A 23 16.49 -1.07 3.72
C VAL A 23 17.20 -2.29 3.19
N PHE A 24 16.46 -3.16 2.49
CA PHE A 24 17.07 -4.23 1.71
C PHE A 24 17.52 -3.61 0.39
N LEU A 25 18.70 -2.98 0.42
CA LEU A 25 19.33 -2.45 -0.78
C LEU A 25 19.90 -3.60 -1.58
N HIS A 26 19.39 -3.82 -2.78
CA HIS A 26 20.15 -4.59 -3.75
C HIS A 26 21.32 -3.72 -4.21
N PRO A 27 22.56 -4.23 -4.21
CA PRO A 27 23.70 -3.44 -4.63
C PRO A 27 23.58 -3.08 -6.14
N CYS A 28 23.23 -1.80 -6.36
CA CYS A 28 23.51 -0.94 -7.50
C CYS A 28 22.62 -1.03 -8.77
N ASP A 29 22.19 0.15 -9.23
CA ASP A 29 21.59 0.51 -10.53
C ASP A 29 20.08 0.32 -10.78
N THR A 30 19.23 0.32 -9.74
CA THR A 30 17.79 0.51 -9.95
C THR A 30 17.31 1.89 -9.53
N ASP A 31 16.38 2.45 -10.31
CA ASP A 31 15.65 3.67 -10.03
C ASP A 31 14.21 3.38 -9.54
N LEU A 32 13.90 2.10 -9.26
CA LEU A 32 12.60 1.62 -8.81
C LEU A 32 12.65 1.19 -7.34
N ALA A 33 11.62 1.54 -6.57
CA ALA A 33 11.44 1.05 -5.22
C ALA A 33 10.07 0.41 -5.02
N ILE A 34 10.02 -0.63 -4.20
CA ILE A 34 8.82 -1.16 -3.56
C ILE A 34 8.90 -0.84 -2.08
N ALA A 35 7.81 -0.30 -1.53
CA ALA A 35 7.81 0.23 -0.18
C ALA A 35 6.59 -0.22 0.60
N THR A 36 6.78 -0.52 1.89
CA THR A 36 5.66 -0.83 2.80
C THR A 36 5.94 -0.29 4.20
N VAL A 37 4.86 -0.04 4.94
CA VAL A 37 4.89 0.43 6.33
C VAL A 37 4.22 -0.63 7.19
N SER A 38 4.97 -1.22 8.13
CA SER A 38 4.44 -2.25 9.04
C SER A 38 4.75 -1.89 10.49
N ILE A 39 3.75 -1.31 11.17
CA ILE A 39 3.88 -0.81 12.54
C ILE A 39 3.09 -1.69 13.51
N GLY A 40 3.71 -2.03 14.64
CA GLY A 40 3.11 -2.78 15.74
C GLY A 40 3.15 -4.30 15.53
N HIS A 41 2.35 -5.03 16.30
CA HIS A 41 2.27 -6.48 16.18
C HIS A 41 1.49 -6.89 14.92
N ARG A 42 2.21 -7.47 13.95
CA ARG A 42 1.74 -7.81 12.60
C ARG A 42 2.10 -9.28 12.28
N PRO A 43 1.41 -10.26 12.88
CA PRO A 43 1.82 -11.67 12.82
C PRO A 43 1.73 -12.30 11.42
N TRP A 44 1.10 -11.63 10.46
CA TRP A 44 1.09 -12.04 9.05
C TRP A 44 2.29 -11.52 8.26
N PHE A 45 2.89 -10.39 8.64
CA PHE A 45 3.81 -9.67 7.76
C PHE A 45 5.14 -10.41 7.59
N LYS A 46 5.86 -10.67 8.69
CA LYS A 46 7.21 -11.28 8.64
C LYS A 46 7.22 -12.67 7.99
N ASP A 47 6.26 -13.52 8.33
CA ASP A 47 6.27 -14.92 7.90
C ASP A 47 5.60 -15.16 6.54
N LEU A 48 4.59 -14.35 6.17
CA LEU A 48 3.78 -14.61 4.98
C LEU A 48 4.03 -13.61 3.86
N LEU A 49 4.14 -12.31 4.19
CA LEU A 49 4.10 -11.25 3.19
C LEU A 49 5.49 -10.73 2.81
N LEU A 50 6.39 -10.56 3.78
CA LEU A 50 7.75 -10.10 3.54
C LEU A 50 8.51 -10.99 2.53
N PRO A 51 8.48 -12.34 2.63
CA PRO A 51 9.13 -13.18 1.62
C PRO A 51 8.58 -12.99 0.21
N ARG A 52 7.27 -12.69 0.09
CA ARG A 52 6.62 -12.44 -1.21
C ARG A 52 6.99 -11.07 -1.77
N LEU A 53 7.08 -10.06 -0.92
CA LEU A 53 7.58 -8.74 -1.29
C LEU A 53 9.02 -8.81 -1.77
N GLN A 54 9.89 -9.55 -1.08
CA GLN A 54 11.28 -9.79 -1.49
C GLN A 54 11.35 -10.48 -2.86
N GLN A 55 10.56 -11.54 -3.07
CA GLN A 55 10.49 -12.23 -4.36
C GLN A 55 10.02 -11.30 -5.48
N TYR A 56 9.00 -10.49 -5.24
CA TYR A 56 8.48 -9.55 -6.23
C TYR A 56 9.44 -8.39 -6.51
N ALA A 57 10.16 -7.89 -5.50
CA ALA A 57 11.22 -6.90 -5.64
C ALA A 57 12.37 -7.43 -6.50
N ALA A 58 12.86 -8.64 -6.23
CA ALA A 58 13.88 -9.30 -7.04
C ALA A 58 13.41 -9.49 -8.50
N LYS A 59 12.18 -9.98 -8.70
CA LYS A 59 11.58 -10.15 -10.02
C LYS A 59 11.47 -8.84 -10.81
N THR A 60 11.16 -7.74 -10.14
CA THR A 60 10.98 -6.42 -10.76
C THR A 60 12.25 -5.59 -10.82
N ARG A 61 13.36 -6.09 -10.24
CA ARG A 61 14.63 -5.36 -10.05
C ARG A 61 14.40 -4.03 -9.33
N ALA A 62 13.55 -4.02 -8.32
CA ALA A 62 13.29 -2.86 -7.48
C ALA A 62 13.94 -3.05 -6.11
N ASP A 63 14.36 -1.96 -5.48
CA ASP A 63 14.76 -1.99 -4.08
C ASP A 63 13.54 -2.21 -3.18
N LEU A 64 13.70 -2.96 -2.10
CA LEU A 64 12.64 -3.16 -1.11
C LEU A 64 12.92 -2.34 0.14
N VAL A 65 12.02 -1.40 0.43
CA VAL A 65 12.07 -0.53 1.60
C VAL A 65 10.94 -0.90 2.57
N VAL A 66 11.32 -1.36 3.76
CA VAL A 66 10.36 -1.70 4.82
C VAL A 66 10.53 -0.72 5.98
N ALA A 67 9.54 0.14 6.19
CA ALA A 67 9.48 0.98 7.38
C ALA A 67 8.72 0.22 8.48
N ALA A 68 9.44 -0.27 9.49
CA ALA A 68 8.88 -1.03 10.61
C ALA A 68 9.39 -0.55 11.97
N GLY A 69 8.70 -0.94 13.04
CA GLY A 69 9.11 -0.65 14.43
C GLY A 69 9.14 0.83 14.78
N GLU A 70 10.06 1.22 15.67
CA GLU A 70 10.23 2.61 16.13
C GLU A 70 10.71 3.56 15.03
N VAL A 71 11.32 3.06 13.95
CA VAL A 71 11.72 3.86 12.79
C VAL A 71 10.53 4.48 12.08
N ALA A 72 9.48 3.67 11.88
CA ALA A 72 8.26 4.19 11.28
C ALA A 72 7.62 5.25 12.20
N ALA A 73 7.84 5.14 13.52
CA ALA A 73 7.43 6.14 14.49
C ALA A 73 8.34 7.39 14.43
N SER A 74 9.66 7.26 14.24
CA SER A 74 10.60 8.40 14.18
C SER A 74 10.48 9.21 12.89
N MET A 75 10.12 8.58 11.77
CA MET A 75 9.70 9.29 10.55
C MET A 75 8.52 10.25 10.77
N LEU A 76 7.73 10.04 11.82
CA LEU A 76 6.64 10.94 12.21
C LEU A 76 7.11 12.15 13.02
N ILE A 77 8.26 12.04 13.68
CA ILE A 77 8.78 13.02 14.64
C ILE A 77 9.64 14.08 13.94
N ASP A 78 10.38 13.71 12.89
CA ASP A 78 11.28 14.64 12.21
C ASP A 78 10.59 15.39 11.05
N ASN A 79 10.16 16.62 11.32
CA ASN A 79 10.02 17.73 10.36
C ASN A 79 9.67 19.03 11.13
N HIS A 80 10.69 19.73 11.63
CA HIS A 80 10.79 21.19 11.88
C HIS A 80 9.65 21.95 12.59
N CYS A 81 8.67 21.28 13.19
CA CYS A 81 7.71 21.91 14.07
C CYS A 81 7.37 20.89 15.16
N PRO A 82 8.12 20.85 16.28
CA PRO A 82 7.70 20.02 17.39
C PRO A 82 6.33 20.55 17.85
N PRO A 83 5.27 19.73 17.86
CA PRO A 83 4.11 20.09 18.64
C PRO A 83 4.59 20.22 20.09
N THR A 84 4.41 21.38 20.70
CA THR A 84 4.85 21.69 22.07
C THR A 84 4.18 20.83 23.14
N THR A 85 3.33 19.89 22.75
CA THR A 85 2.73 18.87 23.59
C THR A 85 2.52 17.61 22.76
N PRO A 86 3.00 16.43 23.20
CA PRO A 86 2.54 15.17 22.61
C PRO A 86 1.01 15.14 22.76
N PRO A 87 0.24 14.77 21.72
CA PRO A 87 -1.19 14.57 21.89
C PRO A 87 -1.39 13.52 22.98
N SER A 88 -2.03 13.92 24.08
CA SER A 88 -2.31 13.07 25.25
C SER A 88 -3.24 11.89 24.94
N ASP A 89 -3.72 11.80 23.70
CA ASP A 89 -4.87 10.99 23.31
C ASP A 89 -4.47 9.99 22.20
N GLY A 90 -3.34 9.29 22.33
CA GLY A 90 -3.03 8.04 21.62
C GLY A 90 -3.51 7.91 20.16
N THR A 91 -3.30 8.94 19.34
CA THR A 91 -4.06 9.13 18.09
C THR A 91 -3.61 8.18 16.97
N LEU A 92 -4.59 7.48 16.39
CA LEU A 92 -4.51 6.57 15.23
C LEU A 92 -3.95 7.17 13.92
N SER A 93 -3.36 8.38 13.91
CA SER A 93 -2.84 9.04 12.71
C SER A 93 -1.47 8.55 12.25
N THR A 94 -0.72 7.91 13.14
CA THR A 94 0.70 7.63 12.97
C THR A 94 1.01 6.71 11.77
N GLY A 95 0.24 5.64 11.57
CA GLY A 95 0.54 4.68 10.50
C GLY A 95 0.34 5.22 9.08
N LYS A 96 -0.66 6.09 8.88
CA LYS A 96 -1.02 6.58 7.55
C LYS A 96 -0.20 7.80 7.13
N ASP A 97 0.14 8.65 8.11
CA ASP A 97 1.12 9.71 7.90
C ASP A 97 2.50 9.12 7.55
N ALA A 98 2.89 8.00 8.18
CA ALA A 98 4.14 7.30 7.88
C ALA A 98 4.19 6.83 6.40
N LYS A 99 3.08 6.33 5.86
CA LYS A 99 2.98 5.91 4.45
C LYS A 99 3.22 7.07 3.49
N LEU A 100 2.58 8.21 3.72
CA LEU A 100 2.74 9.41 2.87
C LEU A 100 4.16 9.99 2.97
N ARG A 101 4.74 10.00 4.18
CA ARG A 101 6.12 10.45 4.40
C ARG A 101 7.14 9.54 3.74
N LEU A 102 6.97 8.22 3.88
CA LEU A 102 7.80 7.23 3.20
C LEU A 102 7.73 7.41 1.69
N LEU A 103 6.53 7.53 1.13
CA LEU A 103 6.35 7.79 -0.29
C LEU A 103 7.05 9.10 -0.72
N SER A 104 6.89 10.17 0.04
CA SER A 104 7.51 11.48 -0.25
C SER A 104 9.02 11.41 -0.24
N MET A 105 9.62 10.74 0.76
CA MET A 105 11.05 10.52 0.86
C MET A 105 11.56 9.70 -0.33
N LEU A 106 10.92 8.58 -0.64
CA LEU A 106 11.37 7.70 -1.72
C LEU A 106 11.27 8.35 -3.09
N LEU A 107 10.25 9.15 -3.36
CA LEU A 107 10.14 9.89 -4.63
C LEU A 107 11.25 10.94 -4.83
N GLN A 108 12.07 11.25 -3.81
CA GLN A 108 13.26 12.09 -3.96
C GLN A 108 14.44 11.33 -4.56
N HIS A 109 14.46 10.00 -4.42
CA HIS A 109 15.59 9.15 -4.78
C HIS A 109 15.29 8.18 -5.92
N TYR A 110 14.03 7.74 -6.03
CA TYR A 110 13.58 6.77 -7.02
C TYR A 110 12.70 7.43 -8.07
N THR A 111 12.84 7.03 -9.34
CA THR A 111 11.98 7.51 -10.42
C THR A 111 10.57 6.96 -10.29
N ARG A 112 10.41 5.76 -9.70
CA ARG A 112 9.12 5.14 -9.45
C ARG A 112 9.09 4.39 -8.12
N VAL A 113 7.99 4.56 -7.40
CA VAL A 113 7.76 3.95 -6.09
C VAL A 113 6.43 3.22 -6.11
N PHE A 114 6.48 1.90 -5.93
CA PHE A 114 5.32 1.07 -5.65
C PHE A 114 5.13 0.95 -4.15
N ILE A 115 4.19 1.71 -3.57
CA ILE A 115 3.84 1.60 -2.16
C ILE A 115 2.66 0.63 -1.99
N ILE A 116 2.80 -0.27 -1.01
CA ILE A 116 1.86 -1.36 -0.77
C ILE A 116 1.61 -1.52 0.73
N ASP A 117 0.35 -1.73 1.11
CA ASP A 117 -0.02 -1.95 2.51
C ASP A 117 0.56 -3.28 3.02
N ASP A 118 0.92 -3.31 4.30
CA ASP A 118 1.47 -4.51 4.95
C ASP A 118 0.45 -5.62 5.17
N THR A 119 -0.74 -5.50 4.59
CA THR A 119 -1.81 -6.51 4.58
C THR A 119 -2.07 -7.09 3.19
N VAL A 120 -1.22 -6.78 2.21
CA VAL A 120 -1.35 -7.26 0.83
C VAL A 120 -0.42 -8.44 0.55
N ALA A 121 -0.99 -9.58 0.16
CA ALA A 121 -0.24 -10.71 -0.39
C ALA A 121 -0.06 -10.60 -1.90
N ILE A 122 1.12 -11.00 -2.39
CA ILE A 122 1.48 -10.97 -3.81
C ILE A 122 1.66 -12.39 -4.33
N ARG A 123 0.98 -12.73 -5.42
CA ARG A 123 1.14 -13.99 -6.14
C ARG A 123 2.51 -14.05 -6.82
N ARG A 124 3.18 -15.22 -6.81
CA ARG A 124 4.58 -15.33 -7.29
C ARG A 124 4.73 -15.01 -8.79
N ASP A 125 3.74 -15.37 -9.58
CA ASP A 125 3.68 -15.13 -11.02
C ASP A 125 3.17 -13.71 -11.37
N ALA A 126 2.79 -12.87 -10.39
CA ALA A 126 2.22 -11.53 -10.63
C ALA A 126 3.06 -10.71 -11.62
N PRO A 127 2.47 -10.12 -12.69
CA PRO A 127 3.22 -9.38 -13.69
C PRO A 127 3.92 -8.16 -13.09
N ASN A 128 4.97 -7.67 -13.76
CA ASN A 128 5.67 -6.48 -13.31
C ASN A 128 4.79 -5.23 -13.49
N LEU A 129 4.25 -4.70 -12.38
CA LEU A 129 3.40 -3.52 -12.35
C LEU A 129 4.09 -2.26 -12.90
N PHE A 130 5.42 -2.15 -12.80
CA PHE A 130 6.17 -1.05 -13.41
C PHE A 130 6.07 -1.06 -14.94
N HIS A 131 5.88 -2.21 -15.59
CA HIS A 131 5.69 -2.25 -17.04
C HIS A 131 4.25 -1.95 -17.49
N ILE A 132 3.29 -2.05 -16.57
CA ILE A 132 1.86 -1.90 -16.86
C ILE A 132 1.43 -0.44 -16.74
N VAL A 133 1.83 0.22 -15.66
CA VAL A 133 1.43 1.60 -15.40
C VAL A 133 2.38 2.54 -16.14
N PRO A 134 1.89 3.44 -17.02
CA PRO A 134 2.75 4.42 -17.67
C PRO A 134 3.38 5.38 -16.65
N PRO A 135 4.66 5.79 -16.81
CA PRO A 135 5.34 6.64 -15.82
C PRO A 135 4.68 8.00 -15.56
N HIS A 136 3.84 8.48 -16.48
CA HIS A 136 3.12 9.74 -16.36
C HIS A 136 1.75 9.62 -15.69
N LYS A 137 1.33 8.41 -15.30
CA LYS A 137 0.05 8.14 -14.63
C LYS A 137 0.29 7.55 -13.24
N LEU A 138 -0.61 7.86 -12.32
CA LEU A 138 -0.73 7.16 -11.05
C LEU A 138 -1.40 5.79 -11.30
N GLY A 139 -0.86 4.71 -10.74
CA GLY A 139 -1.49 3.37 -10.82
C GLY A 139 -2.15 3.01 -9.51
N ALA A 140 -3.47 2.80 -9.52
CA ALA A 140 -4.23 2.34 -8.34
C ALA A 140 -5.54 1.68 -8.76
N ALA A 141 -6.10 0.84 -7.89
CA ALA A 141 -7.40 0.21 -8.14
C ALA A 141 -8.54 1.17 -7.85
N VAL A 142 -9.41 1.39 -8.84
CA VAL A 142 -10.61 2.24 -8.68
C VAL A 142 -11.72 1.42 -8.04
N GLU A 143 -12.27 1.95 -6.95
CA GLU A 143 -13.41 1.36 -6.28
C GLU A 143 -14.70 1.72 -7.04
N ASP A 144 -15.57 0.74 -7.21
CA ASP A 144 -16.86 0.88 -7.89
C ASP A 144 -18.01 0.33 -7.02
N HIS A 145 -19.20 0.19 -7.62
CA HIS A 145 -20.42 -0.32 -6.99
C HIS A 145 -20.26 -1.65 -6.23
N ARG A 146 -19.22 -2.44 -6.55
CA ARG A 146 -18.91 -3.69 -5.84
C ARG A 146 -18.40 -3.46 -4.42
N ILE A 147 -17.79 -2.30 -4.16
CA ILE A 147 -17.27 -1.89 -2.84
C ILE A 147 -18.21 -0.92 -2.13
N ARG A 148 -18.65 0.12 -2.84
CA ARG A 148 -19.54 1.17 -2.34
C ARG A 148 -20.38 1.70 -3.49
N SER A 149 -21.58 2.23 -3.23
CA SER A 149 -22.42 2.78 -4.31
C SER A 149 -21.70 3.92 -5.04
N ASN A 150 -22.08 4.15 -6.30
CA ASN A 150 -21.54 5.26 -7.10
C ASN A 150 -21.78 6.62 -6.42
N ASP A 151 -22.92 6.78 -5.75
CA ASP A 151 -23.26 7.99 -4.99
C ASP A 151 -22.32 8.19 -3.80
N THR A 152 -22.00 7.12 -3.07
CA THR A 152 -21.03 7.19 -1.96
C THR A 152 -19.63 7.53 -2.47
N ASN A 153 -19.15 6.90 -3.55
CA ASN A 153 -17.84 7.23 -4.10
C ASN A 153 -17.78 8.67 -4.64
N THR A 154 -18.86 9.14 -5.28
CA THR A 154 -18.99 10.54 -5.72
C THR A 154 -18.96 11.51 -4.54
N ALA A 155 -19.70 11.22 -3.48
CA ALA A 155 -19.73 12.05 -2.27
C ALA A 155 -18.36 12.10 -1.58
N LEU A 156 -17.66 10.96 -1.47
CA LEU A 156 -16.30 10.89 -0.92
C LEU A 156 -15.31 11.69 -1.76
N ALA A 157 -15.34 11.53 -3.09
CA ALA A 157 -14.50 12.29 -4.00
C ALA A 157 -14.73 13.80 -3.81
N GLN A 158 -15.99 14.27 -3.94
CA GLN A 158 -16.34 15.68 -3.78
C GLN A 158 -15.93 16.25 -2.41
N LEU A 159 -16.15 15.49 -1.33
CA LEU A 159 -15.78 15.90 0.02
C LEU A 159 -14.25 16.00 0.18
N ALA A 160 -13.48 15.06 -0.37
CA ALA A 160 -12.02 15.13 -0.37
C ALA A 160 -11.53 16.35 -1.16
N CYS A 161 -12.13 16.63 -2.32
CA CYS A 161 -11.78 17.77 -3.14
C CYS A 161 -12.03 19.10 -2.42
N LEU A 162 -13.18 19.23 -1.76
CA LEU A 162 -13.48 20.37 -0.92
C LEU A 162 -12.47 20.50 0.23
N ARG A 163 -12.21 19.40 0.95
CA ARG A 163 -11.30 19.34 2.11
C ARG A 163 -9.87 19.77 1.77
N TYR A 164 -9.36 19.40 0.60
CA TYR A 164 -7.98 19.67 0.19
C TYR A 164 -7.86 20.74 -0.90
N SER A 165 -8.94 21.51 -1.12
CA SER A 165 -9.02 22.62 -2.08
C SER A 165 -8.56 22.22 -3.48
N ALA A 166 -9.09 21.10 -3.97
CA ALA A 166 -8.86 20.58 -5.31
C ALA A 166 -10.09 20.78 -6.20
N ASN A 167 -9.85 21.09 -7.48
CA ASN A 167 -10.91 21.18 -8.49
C ASN A 167 -11.07 19.82 -9.18
N CYS A 168 -12.05 19.03 -8.74
CA CYS A 168 -12.23 17.68 -9.24
C CYS A 168 -13.02 17.64 -10.55
N THR A 169 -12.47 16.89 -11.49
CA THR A 169 -12.93 16.80 -12.89
C THR A 169 -13.65 15.50 -13.19
N ASP A 170 -13.55 14.53 -12.29
CA ASP A 170 -14.23 13.24 -12.35
C ASP A 170 -14.52 12.77 -10.91
N ASN A 171 -15.30 11.69 -10.79
CA ASN A 171 -15.70 11.10 -9.50
C ASN A 171 -15.00 9.76 -9.24
N LEU A 172 -13.84 9.52 -9.85
CA LEU A 172 -13.09 8.29 -9.62
C LEU A 172 -12.51 8.31 -8.21
N TRP A 173 -12.74 7.22 -7.48
CA TRP A 173 -12.24 7.03 -6.13
C TRP A 173 -11.40 5.76 -6.08
N PHE A 174 -10.10 5.89 -5.85
CA PHE A 174 -9.18 4.73 -5.83
C PHE A 174 -8.74 4.37 -4.42
N ASN A 175 -8.47 3.07 -4.22
CA ASN A 175 -7.91 2.51 -3.00
C ASN A 175 -6.37 2.66 -2.99
N THR A 176 -5.79 3.15 -1.89
CA THR A 176 -4.33 3.37 -1.82
C THR A 176 -3.53 2.16 -1.37
N GLY A 177 -4.16 1.03 -1.03
CA GLY A 177 -3.46 -0.16 -0.53
C GLY A 177 -2.46 -0.76 -1.52
N VAL A 178 -2.64 -0.48 -2.81
CA VAL A 178 -1.70 -0.77 -3.90
C VAL A 178 -1.61 0.49 -4.76
N LEU A 179 -0.47 1.18 -4.68
CA LEU A 179 -0.28 2.47 -5.33
C LEU A 179 1.10 2.55 -5.99
N LEU A 180 1.13 2.81 -7.29
CA LEU A 180 2.34 3.08 -8.04
C LEU A 180 2.41 4.55 -8.44
N ALA A 181 3.40 5.25 -7.91
CA ALA A 181 3.69 6.64 -8.23
C ALA A 181 5.07 6.78 -8.89
N SER A 182 5.26 7.90 -9.58
CA SER A 182 6.53 8.29 -10.20
C SER A 182 7.01 9.58 -9.57
N GLN A 183 8.31 9.87 -9.64
CA GLN A 183 8.94 11.05 -9.05
C GLN A 183 8.21 12.36 -9.37
N ARG A 184 7.69 12.49 -10.60
CA ARG A 184 6.88 13.64 -11.03
C ARG A 184 5.57 13.85 -10.26
N HIS A 185 5.09 12.84 -9.54
CA HIS A 185 3.89 12.94 -8.68
C HIS A 185 4.22 13.47 -7.28
N ARG A 186 5.49 13.82 -6.99
CA ARG A 186 5.91 14.34 -5.67
C ARG A 186 5.07 15.54 -5.22
N ASP A 187 4.67 16.39 -6.16
CA ASP A 187 3.84 17.57 -5.87
C ASP A 187 2.45 17.21 -5.31
N MET A 188 1.97 15.98 -5.48
CA MET A 188 0.75 15.52 -4.81
C MET A 188 0.90 15.50 -3.28
N LEU A 189 2.12 15.28 -2.78
CA LEU A 189 2.40 15.09 -1.36
C LEU A 189 2.66 16.40 -0.63
N THR A 190 2.91 17.50 -1.35
CA THR A 190 3.04 18.85 -0.75
C THR A 190 1.69 19.40 -0.29
N THR A 191 0.59 18.82 -0.76
CA THR A 191 -0.79 19.18 -0.35
C THR A 191 -1.12 18.71 1.08
N ALA A 192 -0.27 17.87 1.68
CA ALA A 192 -0.47 17.33 3.03
C ALA A 192 -0.30 18.35 4.18
N THR A 193 0.00 19.62 3.89
CA THR A 193 0.30 20.65 4.90
C THR A 193 -0.92 21.31 5.55
N THR A 194 -2.15 20.84 5.26
CA THR A 194 -3.34 21.38 5.92
C THR A 194 -3.42 20.90 7.37
N THR A 195 -3.89 21.76 8.29
CA THR A 195 -4.22 21.40 9.68
C THR A 195 -5.03 20.08 9.69
N SER A 196 -4.55 19.09 10.45
CA SER A 196 -5.24 17.81 10.59
C SER A 196 -6.67 18.02 11.09
N GLN A 197 -7.62 17.30 10.51
CA GLN A 197 -9.01 17.25 10.97
C GLN A 197 -9.37 15.77 11.18
N PRO A 198 -9.01 15.16 12.32
CA PRO A 198 -9.00 13.70 12.48
C PRO A 198 -10.32 13.02 12.14
N HIS A 199 -11.47 13.60 12.50
CA HIS A 199 -12.78 13.04 12.18
C HIS A 199 -13.07 13.04 10.67
N LEU A 200 -12.75 14.14 9.99
CA LEU A 200 -12.97 14.26 8.55
C LEU A 200 -11.93 13.45 7.76
N ASP A 201 -10.67 13.47 8.18
CA ASP A 201 -9.62 12.66 7.59
C ASP A 201 -9.96 11.16 7.76
N HIS A 202 -10.51 10.75 8.92
CA HIS A 202 -11.02 9.39 9.13
C HIS A 202 -12.17 9.02 8.19
N LEU A 203 -13.17 9.90 8.04
CA LEU A 203 -14.27 9.72 7.10
C LEU A 203 -13.77 9.57 5.64
N LEU A 204 -12.75 10.34 5.29
CA LEU A 204 -12.11 10.32 3.97
C LEU A 204 -11.07 9.22 3.81
N LEU A 205 -11.03 8.23 4.72
CA LEU A 205 -10.10 7.12 4.68
C LEU A 205 -8.62 7.55 4.69
N TRP A 206 -8.35 8.75 5.21
CA TRP A 206 -7.05 9.35 5.49
C TRP A 206 -6.19 9.61 4.24
N ASP A 207 -5.09 8.86 4.03
CA ASP A 207 -4.19 8.99 2.89
C ASP A 207 -4.91 8.79 1.57
N GLN A 208 -5.95 7.95 1.56
CA GLN A 208 -6.78 7.72 0.40
C GLN A 208 -7.53 8.99 -0.05
N GLY A 209 -8.21 9.68 0.86
CA GLY A 209 -8.89 10.93 0.54
C GLY A 209 -7.92 12.02 0.10
N LEU A 210 -6.80 12.17 0.81
CA LEU A 210 -5.75 13.11 0.44
C LEU A 210 -5.25 12.86 -0.99
N LEU A 211 -4.86 11.63 -1.32
CA LEU A 211 -4.27 11.30 -2.62
C LEU A 211 -5.28 11.38 -3.76
N ASN A 212 -6.56 11.03 -3.52
CA ASN A 212 -7.61 11.23 -4.51
C ASN A 212 -7.78 12.72 -4.84
N ALA A 213 -7.81 13.62 -3.84
CA ALA A 213 -7.91 15.06 -4.09
C ALA A 213 -6.62 15.65 -4.69
N ALA A 214 -5.44 15.26 -4.19
CA ALA A 214 -4.15 15.75 -4.65
C ALA A 214 -3.90 15.41 -6.13
N ARG A 215 -4.43 14.28 -6.61
CA ARG A 215 -4.41 13.91 -8.03
C ARG A 215 -5.05 14.98 -8.90
N HIS A 216 -6.25 15.44 -8.53
CA HIS A 216 -6.95 16.49 -9.27
C HIS A 216 -6.23 17.83 -9.17
N LYS A 217 -5.75 18.20 -7.98
CA LYS A 217 -5.02 19.45 -7.76
C LYS A 217 -3.76 19.58 -8.63
N THR A 218 -3.11 18.46 -8.93
CA THR A 218 -1.89 18.39 -9.74
C THR A 218 -2.15 17.97 -11.19
N ASN A 219 -3.42 17.78 -11.59
CA ASN A 219 -3.80 17.22 -12.89
C ASN A 219 -3.08 15.90 -13.22
N THR A 220 -2.84 15.06 -12.21
CA THR A 220 -2.16 13.77 -12.39
C THR A 220 -3.16 12.75 -12.99
N PRO A 221 -2.92 12.20 -14.20
CA PRO A 221 -3.83 11.21 -14.77
C PRO A 221 -3.75 9.89 -14.00
N LEU A 222 -4.88 9.18 -13.91
CA LEU A 222 -4.98 7.86 -13.29
C LEU A 222 -4.91 6.77 -14.37
N HIS A 223 -4.16 5.71 -14.09
CA HIS A 223 -4.23 4.42 -14.77
C HIS A 223 -5.02 3.47 -13.86
N PRO A 224 -6.31 3.22 -14.15
CA PRO A 224 -7.15 2.42 -13.28
C PRO A 224 -6.71 0.95 -13.36
N LEU A 225 -6.17 0.44 -12.27
CA LEU A 225 -5.93 -0.99 -12.11
C LEU A 225 -7.25 -1.70 -11.80
N GLY A 226 -7.43 -2.92 -12.31
CA GLY A 226 -8.55 -3.75 -11.92
C GLY A 226 -8.34 -4.39 -10.54
N TYR A 227 -9.39 -5.06 -10.03
CA TYR A 227 -9.33 -5.74 -8.73
C TYR A 227 -8.34 -6.91 -8.69
N GLU A 228 -7.80 -7.34 -9.83
CA GLU A 228 -6.73 -8.35 -9.87
C GLU A 228 -5.43 -7.82 -9.26
N TRP A 229 -5.28 -6.50 -9.18
CA TRP A 229 -4.15 -5.81 -8.55
C TRP A 229 -4.45 -5.31 -7.14
N ASN A 230 -5.67 -5.42 -6.64
CA ASN A 230 -6.02 -5.00 -5.27
C ASN A 230 -7.35 -5.63 -4.86
N TRP A 231 -7.37 -6.96 -4.72
CA TRP A 231 -8.58 -7.67 -4.30
C TRP A 231 -8.79 -7.44 -2.80
N VAL A 232 -9.85 -6.74 -2.41
CA VAL A 232 -10.01 -6.27 -1.03
C VAL A 232 -10.79 -7.23 -0.15
N GLY A 233 -10.37 -7.36 1.11
CA GLY A 233 -10.94 -8.25 2.13
C GLY A 233 -12.45 -8.12 2.33
N SER A 234 -13.07 -6.98 2.04
CA SER A 234 -14.53 -6.84 2.05
C SER A 234 -15.23 -7.80 1.09
N PHE A 235 -14.60 -8.20 -0.01
CA PHE A 235 -15.14 -9.24 -0.91
C PHE A 235 -15.22 -10.62 -0.27
N HIS A 236 -14.54 -10.86 0.85
CA HIS A 236 -14.68 -12.09 1.62
C HIS A 236 -15.80 -12.02 2.66
N GLY A 237 -16.16 -10.82 3.11
CA GLY A 237 -17.20 -10.60 4.11
C GLY A 237 -18.32 -9.68 3.61
N THR A 238 -18.25 -8.38 3.93
CA THR A 238 -19.38 -7.44 3.75
C THR A 238 -19.87 -7.29 2.31
N ASN A 239 -19.01 -7.54 1.32
CA ASN A 239 -19.28 -7.42 -0.12
C ASN A 239 -19.16 -8.77 -0.85
N LYS A 240 -19.36 -9.89 -0.14
CA LYS A 240 -19.21 -11.25 -0.70
C LYS A 240 -19.99 -11.49 -1.98
N ASP A 241 -21.25 -11.06 -2.03
CA ASP A 241 -22.13 -11.27 -3.19
C ASP A 241 -21.77 -10.38 -4.39
N ARG A 242 -20.79 -9.47 -4.23
CA ARG A 242 -20.31 -8.55 -5.26
C ARG A 242 -18.86 -8.79 -5.65
N GLN A 243 -18.24 -9.87 -5.15
CA GLN A 243 -16.87 -10.19 -5.48
C GLN A 243 -16.72 -10.41 -7.00
N PRO A 244 -15.65 -9.88 -7.62
CA PRO A 244 -15.48 -9.99 -9.07
C PRO A 244 -15.05 -11.40 -9.51
N PHE A 245 -14.31 -12.08 -8.65
CA PHE A 245 -13.73 -13.43 -8.82
C PHE A 245 -13.17 -13.87 -7.45
N PRO A 246 -12.85 -15.18 -7.27
CA PRO A 246 -12.21 -15.68 -6.06
C PRO A 246 -10.85 -15.01 -5.76
N PRO A 247 -10.43 -14.88 -4.49
CA PRO A 247 -9.19 -14.20 -4.15
C PRO A 247 -7.94 -14.85 -4.77
N HIS A 248 -7.94 -16.16 -5.03
CA HIS A 248 -6.78 -16.84 -5.62
C HIS A 248 -6.55 -16.48 -7.11
N ASP A 249 -7.55 -15.93 -7.80
CA ASP A 249 -7.39 -15.46 -9.18
C ASP A 249 -6.72 -14.08 -9.26
N ALA A 250 -6.69 -13.33 -8.16
CA ALA A 250 -6.00 -12.05 -8.08
C ALA A 250 -4.47 -12.23 -8.09
N PHE A 251 -3.76 -11.23 -8.61
CA PHE A 251 -2.33 -11.09 -8.39
C PHE A 251 -2.06 -10.59 -6.97
N PHE A 252 -2.78 -9.55 -6.51
CA PHE A 252 -2.59 -8.96 -5.19
C PHE A 252 -3.88 -9.06 -4.36
N VAL A 253 -3.81 -9.65 -3.17
CA VAL A 253 -4.93 -9.80 -2.25
C VAL A 253 -4.68 -8.97 -1.00
N HIS A 254 -5.50 -7.94 -0.82
CA HIS A 254 -5.45 -6.98 0.27
C HIS A 254 -6.42 -7.38 1.38
N ALA A 255 -5.88 -7.90 2.48
CA ALA A 255 -6.64 -8.33 3.66
C ALA A 255 -7.09 -7.13 4.54
N THR A 256 -7.77 -6.18 3.90
CA THR A 256 -8.27 -4.92 4.47
C THR A 256 -9.47 -5.13 5.39
N THR A 257 -10.14 -4.05 5.78
CA THR A 257 -11.41 -4.11 6.52
C THR A 257 -12.50 -4.88 5.76
N GLY A 258 -13.48 -5.38 6.50
CA GLY A 258 -14.60 -6.16 5.95
C GLY A 258 -14.36 -7.67 5.87
N LEU A 259 -13.21 -8.16 6.35
CA LEU A 259 -13.03 -9.60 6.64
C LEU A 259 -14.01 -10.04 7.76
N PRO A 260 -14.52 -11.28 7.70
CA PRO A 260 -15.38 -11.84 8.76
C PRO A 260 -14.70 -11.84 10.14
N ASP A 261 -13.42 -12.19 10.19
CA ASP A 261 -12.58 -12.10 11.39
C ASP A 261 -11.53 -10.99 11.21
N PRO A 262 -11.76 -9.79 11.78
CA PRO A 262 -10.85 -8.65 11.66
C PRO A 262 -9.66 -8.72 12.62
N THR A 263 -9.56 -9.76 13.47
CA THR A 263 -8.44 -9.93 14.40
C THR A 263 -7.11 -10.15 13.66
N PRO A 264 -5.97 -9.89 14.32
CA PRO A 264 -4.67 -10.21 13.73
C PRO A 264 -4.52 -11.66 13.26
N GLU A 265 -5.04 -12.59 14.05
CA GLU A 265 -5.04 -14.03 13.78
C GLU A 265 -5.96 -14.38 12.61
N GLY A 266 -7.17 -13.81 12.57
CA GLY A 266 -8.11 -13.96 11.47
C GLY A 266 -7.53 -13.49 10.14
N ARG A 267 -6.90 -12.31 10.12
CA ARG A 267 -6.19 -11.79 8.95
C ARG A 267 -5.05 -12.71 8.53
N ARG A 268 -4.23 -13.19 9.47
CA ARG A 268 -3.13 -14.12 9.20
C ARG A 268 -3.65 -15.43 8.60
N SER A 269 -4.75 -15.97 9.16
CA SER A 269 -5.39 -17.19 8.69
C SER A 269 -5.90 -17.04 7.26
N PHE A 270 -6.62 -15.95 6.98
CA PHE A 270 -7.12 -15.61 5.64
C PHE A 270 -5.97 -15.54 4.62
N LEU A 271 -4.92 -14.74 4.91
CA LEU A 271 -3.77 -14.58 4.03
C LEU A 271 -3.03 -15.91 3.79
N ARG A 272 -2.88 -16.73 4.84
CA ARG A 272 -2.28 -18.07 4.71
C ARG A 272 -3.10 -18.96 3.78
N GLY A 273 -4.43 -18.95 3.91
CA GLY A 273 -5.33 -19.73 3.05
C GLY A 273 -5.21 -19.33 1.58
N VAL A 274 -5.24 -18.03 1.28
CA VAL A 274 -5.03 -17.49 -0.08
C VAL A 274 -3.69 -17.95 -0.64
N ILE A 275 -2.62 -17.80 0.14
CA ILE A 275 -1.27 -18.22 -0.23
C ILE A 275 -1.21 -19.72 -0.54
N GLN A 276 -1.79 -20.57 0.31
CA GLN A 276 -1.81 -22.01 0.09
C GLN A 276 -2.56 -22.40 -1.19
N GLN A 277 -3.64 -21.69 -1.54
CA GLN A 277 -4.36 -21.92 -2.80
C GLN A 277 -3.48 -21.59 -4.02
N TRP A 278 -2.71 -20.50 -3.98
CA TRP A 278 -1.75 -20.18 -5.03
C TRP A 278 -0.67 -21.26 -5.20
N GLU A 279 -0.14 -21.77 -4.09
CA GLU A 279 0.91 -22.79 -4.12
C GLU A 279 0.43 -24.16 -4.62
N ARG A 280 -0.89 -24.44 -4.56
CA ARG A 280 -1.48 -25.69 -5.06
C ARG A 280 -1.81 -25.66 -6.56
N GLY A 281 -1.67 -24.51 -7.23
CA GLY A 281 -1.91 -24.40 -8.68
C GLY A 281 -3.38 -24.23 -9.09
N GLY A 282 -4.24 -23.70 -8.19
CA GLY A 282 -5.58 -23.19 -8.55
C GLY A 282 -6.62 -24.21 -9.05
N GLY A 283 -6.39 -25.51 -8.91
CA GLY A 283 -7.23 -26.55 -9.52
C GLY A 283 -8.23 -27.28 -8.61
N GLU A 284 -8.11 -27.19 -7.29
CA GLU A 284 -9.01 -27.89 -6.35
C GLU A 284 -9.55 -26.95 -5.28
N GLU A 285 -10.88 -26.78 -5.26
CA GLU A 285 -11.59 -26.10 -4.18
C GLU A 285 -11.35 -26.84 -2.86
N VAL A 286 -10.82 -26.13 -1.87
CA VAL A 286 -10.67 -26.65 -0.51
C VAL A 286 -11.82 -26.10 0.30
N THR A 287 -12.73 -26.98 0.68
CA THR A 287 -13.74 -26.68 1.70
C THR A 287 -13.00 -26.51 3.03
N VAL A 288 -12.80 -25.26 3.45
CA VAL A 288 -12.33 -24.94 4.80
C VAL A 288 -13.59 -24.96 5.68
N GLU A 289 -13.73 -26.01 6.49
CA GLU A 289 -14.72 -26.01 7.57
C GLU A 289 -14.27 -24.98 8.63
N PHE A 290 -15.16 -24.02 8.91
CA PHE A 290 -14.98 -22.99 9.94
C PHE A 290 -15.73 -23.37 11.21
#